data_AF-A0A1Y3NHI8-F1
#
_entry.id   AF-A0A1Y3NHI8-F1
#
_cell.length_a   1.000
_cell.length_b   1.000
_cell.length_c   1.000
_cell.angle_alpha   90.00
_cell.angle_beta   90.00
_cell.angle_gamma   90.00
#
_symmetry.space_group_name_H-M   'P 1'
#
loop_
_entity.id
_entity.type
_entity.pdbx_description
1 polymer ?
#
loop_
_entity_poly.entity_id
_entity_poly.type
_entity_poly.pdbx_seq_one_letter_code
_entity_poly.pdbx_strand_id
1 'polypeptide(L)'
;MDKEIKLNLVECTKEQCIKFAEMVLKDEFEVKELRNYFKNYGNDYTEEDAINIMKNIIIMQHHVNISNIEFLTYSSELLLKAAKCIKEEGSINYKILYGLCQSQFNERLTGFKDDATNEVIDEIRMRFYCLVNDEKIKAIYIKNTFRELAKKSERFHDYWC
;
A
#
# COMPACT_ATOMS: atom_id res chain seq x y z
N MET A 1 19.19 -23.39 -6.68
CA MET A 1 19.19 -22.77 -8.03
C MET A 1 18.43 -21.48 -7.83
N ASP A 2 19.13 -20.36 -7.72
CA ASP A 2 18.56 -19.08 -7.29
C ASP A 2 17.42 -18.68 -8.24
N LYS A 3 16.23 -18.47 -7.70
CA LYS A 3 15.03 -18.10 -8.43
C LYS A 3 14.94 -16.58 -8.48
N GLU A 4 15.16 -16.02 -9.67
CA GLU A 4 15.07 -14.58 -9.87
C GLU A 4 13.61 -14.10 -9.79
N ILE A 5 13.34 -13.15 -8.88
CA ILE A 5 12.04 -12.48 -8.78
C ILE A 5 11.92 -11.45 -9.91
N LYS A 6 10.94 -11.63 -10.80
CA LYS A 6 10.73 -10.78 -12.00
C LYS A 6 9.56 -9.80 -11.91
N LEU A 7 8.96 -9.63 -10.72
CA LEU A 7 7.82 -8.76 -10.53
C LEU A 7 8.24 -7.28 -10.50
N ASN A 8 7.67 -6.43 -11.37
CA ASN A 8 7.85 -4.98 -11.30
C ASN A 8 6.75 -4.36 -10.42
N LEU A 9 7.08 -3.87 -9.22
CA LEU A 9 6.09 -3.30 -8.28
C LEU A 9 5.48 -1.98 -8.74
N VAL A 10 6.05 -1.31 -9.74
CA VAL A 10 5.47 -0.07 -10.28
C VAL A 10 4.26 -0.40 -11.17
N GLU A 11 4.35 -1.47 -11.95
CA GLU A 11 3.41 -1.74 -13.05
C GLU A 11 2.60 -3.03 -12.85
N CYS A 12 2.85 -3.79 -11.78
CA CYS A 12 2.19 -5.07 -11.61
C CYS A 12 0.69 -4.94 -11.29
N THR A 13 -0.07 -5.91 -11.77
CA THR A 13 -1.50 -6.04 -11.46
C THR A 13 -1.71 -6.61 -10.05
N LYS A 14 -2.94 -6.50 -9.55
CA LYS A 14 -3.35 -7.14 -8.30
C LYS A 14 -3.11 -8.65 -8.32
N GLU A 15 -3.46 -9.33 -9.41
CA GLU A 15 -3.30 -10.77 -9.55
C GLU A 15 -1.82 -11.18 -9.49
N GLN A 16 -0.94 -10.37 -10.07
CA GLN A 16 0.50 -10.59 -9.98
C GLN A 16 1.03 -10.39 -8.56
N CYS A 17 0.51 -9.40 -7.82
CA CYS A 17 0.83 -9.21 -6.40
C CYS A 17 0.41 -10.43 -5.56
N ILE A 18 -0.83 -10.90 -5.74
CA ILE A 18 -1.36 -12.06 -5.01
C ILE A 18 -0.53 -13.30 -5.33
N LYS A 19 -0.25 -13.56 -6.61
CA LYS A 19 0.56 -14.70 -7.02
C LYS A 19 1.96 -14.66 -6.40
N PHE A 20 2.57 -13.49 -6.32
CA PHE A 20 3.86 -13.35 -5.65
C PHE A 20 3.77 -13.63 -4.14
N ALA A 21 2.74 -13.12 -3.46
CA ALA A 21 2.48 -13.42 -2.05
C ALA A 21 2.28 -14.93 -1.80
N GLU A 22 1.55 -15.62 -2.68
CA GLU A 22 1.38 -17.09 -2.61
C GLU A 22 2.71 -17.84 -2.77
N MET A 23 3.62 -17.36 -3.64
CA MET A 23 4.94 -17.95 -3.81
C MET A 23 5.80 -17.74 -2.56
N VAL A 24 5.71 -16.57 -1.92
CA VAL A 24 6.36 -16.30 -0.62
C VAL A 24 5.85 -17.25 0.45
N LEU A 25 4.53 -17.47 0.53
CA LEU A 25 3.92 -18.41 1.49
C LEU A 25 4.33 -19.88 1.29
N LYS A 26 4.69 -20.25 0.08
CA LYS A 26 5.16 -21.60 -0.29
C LYS A 26 6.69 -21.74 -0.13
N ASP A 27 7.35 -20.76 0.48
CA ASP A 27 8.80 -20.68 0.65
C ASP A 27 9.56 -20.87 -0.69
N GLU A 28 8.99 -20.36 -1.79
CA GLU A 28 9.62 -20.51 -3.12
C GLU A 28 10.83 -19.59 -3.33
N PHE A 29 11.09 -18.69 -2.39
CA PHE A 29 12.21 -17.75 -2.41
C PHE A 29 13.01 -17.83 -1.13
N GLU A 30 14.33 -17.81 -1.25
CA GLU A 30 15.22 -17.65 -0.12
C GLU A 30 15.13 -16.22 0.45
N VAL A 31 15.37 -16.07 1.75
CA VAL A 31 15.41 -14.76 2.42
C VAL A 31 16.34 -13.77 1.71
N LYS A 32 17.48 -14.24 1.20
CA LYS A 32 18.45 -13.42 0.45
C LYS A 32 17.86 -12.89 -0.85
N GLU A 33 17.06 -13.69 -1.55
CA GLU A 33 16.40 -13.30 -2.80
C GLU A 33 15.35 -12.22 -2.55
N LEU A 34 14.49 -12.41 -1.54
CA LEU A 34 13.52 -11.39 -1.12
C LEU A 34 14.20 -10.08 -0.72
N ARG A 35 15.24 -10.17 0.10
CA ARG A 35 16.03 -9.00 0.50
C ARG A 35 16.59 -8.24 -0.70
N ASN A 36 17.21 -8.95 -1.63
CA ASN A 36 17.82 -8.35 -2.81
C ASN A 36 16.76 -7.72 -3.72
N TYR A 37 15.64 -8.40 -3.90
CA TYR A 37 14.51 -7.89 -4.68
C TYR A 37 14.01 -6.55 -4.16
N PHE A 38 13.67 -6.43 -2.87
CA PHE A 38 13.21 -5.17 -2.30
C PHE A 38 14.31 -4.09 -2.22
N LYS A 39 15.59 -4.49 -2.10
CA LYS A 39 16.72 -3.54 -2.11
C LYS A 39 16.95 -2.89 -3.46
N ASN A 40 16.61 -3.55 -4.56
CA ASN A 40 16.79 -3.03 -5.91
C ASN A 40 15.85 -1.86 -6.23
N TYR A 41 14.84 -1.62 -5.40
CA TYR A 41 14.01 -0.43 -5.49
C TYR A 41 14.72 0.78 -4.84
N GLY A 42 15.04 1.77 -5.67
CA GLY A 42 15.81 2.97 -5.33
C GLY A 42 14.99 4.12 -4.74
N ASN A 43 15.62 5.30 -4.60
CA ASN A 43 14.97 6.53 -4.11
C ASN A 43 14.53 7.47 -5.25
N ASP A 44 14.85 7.15 -6.51
CA ASP A 44 14.64 8.04 -7.67
C ASP A 44 13.26 7.87 -8.33
N TYR A 45 12.31 7.29 -7.60
CA TYR A 45 10.94 7.10 -8.06
C TYR A 45 10.17 8.41 -8.11
N THR A 46 9.31 8.52 -9.12
CA THR A 46 8.31 9.58 -9.14
C THR A 46 7.31 9.38 -8.01
N GLU A 47 6.53 10.42 -7.70
CA GLU A 47 5.45 10.32 -6.72
C GLU A 47 4.39 9.28 -7.15
N GLU A 48 4.14 9.15 -8.46
CA GLU A 48 3.22 8.16 -9.02
C GLU A 48 3.75 6.73 -8.85
N ASP A 49 5.03 6.50 -9.16
CA ASP A 49 5.68 5.20 -8.94
C ASP A 49 5.61 4.80 -7.46
N ALA A 50 5.87 5.75 -6.55
CA ALA A 50 5.80 5.52 -5.13
C ALA A 50 4.38 5.14 -4.68
N ILE A 51 3.34 5.80 -5.21
CA ILE A 51 1.93 5.46 -4.94
C ILE A 51 1.62 4.03 -5.41
N ASN A 52 2.09 3.64 -6.60
CA ASN A 52 1.90 2.29 -7.12
C ASN A 52 2.63 1.23 -6.28
N ILE A 53 3.88 1.49 -5.90
CA ILE A 53 4.66 0.61 -5.02
C ILE A 53 3.94 0.43 -3.68
N MET A 54 3.46 1.53 -3.05
CA MET A 54 2.71 1.44 -1.79
C MET A 54 1.48 0.55 -1.93
N LYS A 55 0.63 0.82 -2.94
CA LYS A 55 -0.58 0.04 -3.23
C LYS A 55 -0.24 -1.45 -3.33
N ASN A 56 0.76 -1.77 -4.14
CA ASN A 56 1.12 -3.15 -4.45
C ASN A 56 1.75 -3.86 -3.25
N ILE A 57 2.56 -3.17 -2.43
CA ILE A 57 3.06 -3.71 -1.15
C ILE A 57 1.92 -4.06 -0.21
N ILE A 58 0.94 -3.16 -0.03
CA ILE A 58 -0.20 -3.41 0.87
C ILE A 58 -1.02 -4.61 0.40
N ILE A 59 -1.26 -4.73 -0.91
CA ILE A 59 -1.91 -5.91 -1.47
C ILE A 59 -1.12 -7.17 -1.09
N MET A 60 0.19 -7.22 -1.35
CA MET A 60 0.98 -8.42 -1.05
C MET A 60 1.01 -8.74 0.46
N GLN A 61 1.18 -7.74 1.32
CA GLN A 61 1.22 -7.91 2.78
C GLN A 61 -0.08 -8.50 3.33
N HIS A 62 -1.22 -8.14 2.75
CA HIS A 62 -2.52 -8.69 3.14
C HIS A 62 -2.68 -10.19 2.81
N HIS A 63 -1.89 -10.69 1.84
CA HIS A 63 -1.91 -12.08 1.40
C HIS A 63 -0.72 -12.91 1.93
N VAL A 64 0.12 -12.34 2.80
CA VAL A 64 1.22 -13.05 3.47
C VAL A 64 0.93 -13.19 4.97
N ASN A 65 1.31 -14.33 5.56
CA ASN A 65 1.13 -14.57 6.99
C ASN A 65 2.01 -13.63 7.82
N ILE A 66 1.47 -13.11 8.93
CA ILE A 66 2.21 -12.28 9.89
C ILE A 66 3.50 -12.93 10.42
N SER A 67 3.60 -14.27 10.37
CA SER A 67 4.81 -15.00 10.75
C SER A 67 5.94 -14.95 9.71
N ASN A 68 5.70 -14.48 8.49
CA ASN A 68 6.75 -14.32 7.46
C ASN A 68 7.48 -12.98 7.68
N ILE A 69 8.22 -12.91 8.78
CA ILE A 69 8.82 -11.68 9.33
C ILE A 69 9.79 -11.05 8.34
N GLU A 70 10.56 -11.85 7.60
CA GLU A 70 11.54 -11.37 6.63
C GLU A 70 10.87 -10.61 5.48
N PHE A 71 9.83 -11.18 4.87
CA PHE A 71 9.05 -10.51 3.84
C PHE A 71 8.45 -9.21 4.37
N LEU A 72 7.82 -9.25 5.55
CA LEU A 72 7.18 -8.08 6.15
C LEU A 72 8.19 -6.99 6.48
N THR A 73 9.39 -7.36 6.91
CA THR A 73 10.47 -6.43 7.21
C THR A 73 10.93 -5.72 5.94
N TYR A 74 11.31 -6.46 4.89
CA TYR A 74 11.85 -5.86 3.67
C TYR A 74 10.80 -5.09 2.86
N SER A 75 9.55 -5.58 2.81
CA SER A 75 8.46 -4.86 2.17
C SER A 75 8.10 -3.58 2.93
N SER A 76 8.10 -3.61 4.27
CA SER A 76 7.92 -2.41 5.09
C SER A 76 9.05 -1.40 4.91
N GLU A 77 10.30 -1.84 4.82
CA GLU A 77 11.43 -0.95 4.50
C GLU A 77 11.23 -0.22 3.16
N LEU A 78 10.76 -0.94 2.13
CA LEU A 78 10.44 -0.34 0.84
C LEU A 78 9.24 0.62 0.94
N LEU A 79 8.22 0.28 1.74
CA LEU A 79 7.08 1.17 1.98
C LEU A 79 7.53 2.51 2.60
N LEU A 80 8.48 2.47 3.55
CA LEU A 80 9.07 3.68 4.14
C LEU A 80 9.88 4.49 3.13
N LYS A 81 10.57 3.84 2.18
CA LYS A 81 11.29 4.53 1.10
C LYS A 81 10.31 5.21 0.15
N ALA A 82 9.28 4.49 -0.33
CA ALA A 82 8.24 5.04 -1.19
C ALA A 82 7.55 6.25 -0.53
N ALA A 83 7.31 6.19 0.78
CA ALA A 83 6.73 7.31 1.53
C ALA A 83 7.56 8.60 1.49
N LYS A 84 8.88 8.51 1.35
CA LYS A 84 9.74 9.70 1.26
C LYS A 84 9.57 10.43 -0.08
N CYS A 85 9.09 9.76 -1.13
CA CYS A 85 8.81 10.35 -2.43
C CYS A 85 7.47 11.10 -2.48
N ILE A 86 6.60 10.95 -1.47
CA ILE A 86 5.33 11.68 -1.39
C ILE A 86 5.59 13.12 -0.94
N LYS A 87 5.14 14.09 -1.73
CA LYS A 87 5.44 15.51 -1.51
C LYS A 87 4.67 16.11 -0.33
N GLU A 88 3.50 15.55 -0.02
CA GLU A 88 2.66 15.96 1.09
C GLU A 88 3.47 16.04 2.41
N GLU A 89 3.28 17.12 3.17
CA GLU A 89 3.99 17.35 4.44
C GLU A 89 3.34 16.59 5.61
N GLY A 90 4.15 15.88 6.39
CA GLY A 90 3.70 15.17 7.59
C GLY A 90 4.61 14.00 7.93
N SER A 91 4.17 13.17 8.89
CA SER A 91 4.88 11.93 9.20
C SER A 91 4.84 10.96 8.04
N ILE A 92 5.71 9.94 8.12
CA ILE A 92 5.69 8.82 7.18
C ILE A 92 4.31 8.14 7.14
N ASN A 93 3.62 8.00 8.29
CA ASN A 93 2.30 7.38 8.33
C ASN A 93 1.26 8.21 7.55
N TYR A 94 1.28 9.53 7.72
CA TYR A 94 0.38 10.42 6.96
C TYR A 94 0.68 10.38 5.46
N LYS A 95 1.96 10.39 5.07
CA LYS A 95 2.37 10.26 3.67
C LYS A 95 1.92 8.94 3.03
N ILE A 96 2.02 7.82 3.76
CA ILE A 96 1.52 6.53 3.28
C ILE A 96 0.01 6.58 3.13
N LEU A 97 -0.72 7.07 4.14
CA LEU A 97 -2.18 7.23 4.07
C LEU A 97 -2.58 8.05 2.83
N TYR A 98 -1.94 9.20 2.62
CA TYR A 98 -2.19 10.06 1.47
C TYR A 98 -1.94 9.32 0.14
N GLY A 99 -0.80 8.64 0.01
CA GLY A 99 -0.46 7.86 -1.18
C GLY A 99 -1.47 6.74 -1.45
N LEU A 100 -1.88 6.01 -0.42
CA LEU A 100 -2.91 4.98 -0.56
C LEU A 100 -4.26 5.58 -0.98
N CYS A 101 -4.69 6.71 -0.41
CA CYS A 101 -5.89 7.41 -0.85
C CYS A 101 -5.83 7.82 -2.33
N GLN A 102 -4.71 8.38 -2.79
CA GLN A 102 -4.48 8.71 -4.21
C GLN A 102 -4.54 7.47 -5.11
N SER A 103 -4.09 6.32 -4.60
CA SER A 103 -4.18 5.06 -5.33
C SER A 103 -5.60 4.53 -5.49
N GLN A 104 -6.54 4.91 -4.61
CA GLN A 104 -7.89 4.32 -4.55
C GLN A 104 -9.02 5.29 -4.92
N PHE A 105 -8.83 6.60 -4.79
CA PHE A 105 -9.87 7.59 -5.06
C PHE A 105 -9.69 8.14 -6.47
N ASN A 106 -10.80 8.48 -7.14
CA ASN A 106 -10.71 9.22 -8.39
C ASN A 106 -10.18 10.65 -8.15
N GLU A 107 -9.63 11.30 -9.19
CA GLU A 107 -9.03 12.64 -9.06
C GLU A 107 -10.00 13.70 -8.55
N ARG A 108 -11.31 13.51 -8.77
CA ARG A 108 -12.38 14.42 -8.35
C ARG A 108 -12.87 14.17 -6.93
N LEU A 109 -12.37 13.13 -6.26
CA LEU A 109 -12.79 12.68 -4.93
C LEU A 109 -14.30 12.41 -4.82
N THR A 110 -14.93 11.99 -5.91
CA THR A 110 -16.37 11.71 -5.99
C THR A 110 -16.70 10.22 -5.91
N GLY A 111 -15.68 9.36 -6.00
CA GLY A 111 -15.82 7.91 -6.04
C GLY A 111 -14.48 7.21 -5.80
N PHE A 112 -14.56 5.91 -5.51
CA PHE A 112 -13.41 5.03 -5.63
C PHE A 112 -13.11 4.77 -7.11
N LYS A 113 -11.86 4.45 -7.44
CA LYS A 113 -11.46 3.96 -8.76
C LYS A 113 -12.04 2.56 -8.99
N ASP A 114 -12.25 2.21 -10.26
CA ASP A 114 -12.80 0.91 -10.64
C ASP A 114 -11.88 -0.26 -10.21
N ASP A 115 -10.57 -0.01 -10.20
CA ASP A 115 -9.53 -0.96 -9.77
C ASP A 115 -9.23 -0.87 -8.25
N ALA A 116 -10.03 -0.14 -7.47
CA ALA A 116 -9.84 -0.07 -6.04
C ALA A 116 -9.95 -1.47 -5.39
N THR A 117 -9.21 -1.71 -4.32
CA THR A 117 -9.03 -3.04 -3.72
C THR A 117 -9.39 -3.03 -2.23
N ASN A 118 -9.98 -4.12 -1.74
CA ASN A 118 -10.43 -4.18 -0.34
C ASN A 118 -9.23 -4.11 0.61
N GLU A 119 -8.12 -4.72 0.22
CA GLU A 119 -6.86 -4.75 0.96
C GLU A 119 -6.34 -3.33 1.25
N VAL A 120 -6.34 -2.47 0.23
CA VAL A 120 -5.87 -1.08 0.38
C VAL A 120 -6.89 -0.21 1.10
N ILE A 121 -8.19 -0.46 0.89
CA ILE A 121 -9.27 0.25 1.59
C ILE A 121 -9.24 -0.04 3.10
N ASP A 122 -9.00 -1.29 3.50
CA ASP A 122 -8.83 -1.65 4.90
C ASP A 122 -7.61 -0.96 5.51
N GLU A 123 -6.47 -0.96 4.81
CA GLU A 123 -5.25 -0.30 5.27
C GLU A 123 -5.44 1.21 5.45
N ILE A 124 -6.14 1.87 4.51
CA ILE A 124 -6.52 3.30 4.64
C ILE A 124 -7.32 3.52 5.94
N ARG A 125 -8.33 2.67 6.18
CA ARG A 125 -9.15 2.73 7.40
C ARG A 125 -8.31 2.58 8.65
N MET A 126 -7.42 1.59 8.68
CA MET A 126 -6.53 1.31 9.81
C MET A 126 -5.58 2.48 10.08
N ARG A 127 -5.01 3.09 9.05
CA ARG A 127 -4.06 4.21 9.20
C ARG A 127 -4.66 5.45 9.82
N PHE A 128 -5.96 5.72 9.66
CA PHE A 128 -6.62 6.83 10.35
C PHE A 128 -6.55 6.70 11.88
N TYR A 129 -6.47 5.48 12.43
CA TYR A 129 -6.33 5.25 13.87
C TYR A 129 -4.89 5.49 14.37
N CYS A 130 -3.91 5.45 13.47
CA CYS A 130 -2.49 5.59 13.77
C CYS A 130 -1.95 7.02 13.60
N LEU A 131 -2.80 8.00 13.26
CA LEU A 131 -2.39 9.40 13.12
C LEU A 131 -2.18 10.06 14.50
N VAL A 132 -1.19 10.95 14.60
CA VAL A 132 -1.02 11.81 15.78
C VAL A 132 -2.02 13.00 15.74
N ASN A 133 -2.22 13.69 16.85
CA ASN A 133 -3.32 14.67 16.98
C ASN A 133 -3.30 15.78 15.91
N ASP A 134 -2.14 16.36 15.61
CA ASP A 134 -2.03 17.40 14.57
C ASP A 134 -2.33 16.85 13.17
N GLU A 135 -1.97 15.59 12.91
CA GLU A 135 -2.26 14.93 11.65
C GLU A 135 -3.71 14.52 11.51
N LYS A 136 -4.39 14.19 12.61
CA LYS A 136 -5.85 13.96 12.58
C LYS A 136 -6.59 15.19 12.08
N ILE A 137 -6.11 16.38 12.45
CA ILE A 137 -6.67 17.65 11.97
C ILE A 137 -6.37 17.81 10.48
N LYS A 138 -5.12 17.61 10.05
CA LYS A 138 -4.75 17.68 8.62
C LYS A 138 -5.55 16.68 7.75
N ALA A 139 -5.68 15.45 8.23
CA ALA A 139 -6.36 14.36 7.54
C ALA A 139 -7.89 14.42 7.63
N ILE A 140 -8.49 15.41 8.30
CA ILE A 140 -9.93 15.43 8.57
C ILE A 140 -10.75 15.44 7.27
N TYR A 141 -10.26 16.18 6.26
CA TYR A 141 -10.88 16.22 4.95
C TYR A 141 -10.82 14.85 4.28
N ILE A 142 -9.64 14.21 4.25
CA ILE A 142 -9.44 12.89 3.66
C ILE A 142 -10.31 11.84 4.37
N LYS A 143 -10.39 11.89 5.70
CA LYS A 143 -11.21 10.99 6.51
C LYS A 143 -12.70 11.16 6.20
N ASN A 144 -13.18 12.40 6.11
CA ASN A 144 -14.57 12.66 5.78
C ASN A 144 -14.90 12.22 4.36
N THR A 145 -14.03 12.51 3.39
CA THR A 145 -14.15 12.02 2.01
C THR A 145 -14.24 10.49 2.00
N PHE A 146 -13.29 9.79 2.63
CA PHE A 146 -13.31 8.32 2.72
C PHE A 146 -14.64 7.79 3.27
N ARG A 147 -15.14 8.36 4.37
CA ARG A 147 -16.42 7.93 4.98
C ARG A 147 -17.60 8.13 4.05
N GLU A 148 -17.66 9.27 3.36
CA GLU A 148 -18.75 9.55 2.41
C GLU A 148 -18.69 8.66 1.18
N LEU A 149 -17.49 8.36 0.67
CA LEU A 149 -17.31 7.41 -0.43
C LEU A 149 -17.70 5.99 0.01
N ALA A 150 -17.24 5.53 1.19
CA ALA A 150 -17.54 4.21 1.73
C ALA A 150 -19.06 4.02 1.96
N LYS A 151 -19.76 5.01 2.54
CA LYS A 151 -21.22 4.95 2.73
C LYS A 151 -21.99 4.76 1.42
N LYS A 152 -21.55 5.41 0.34
CA LYS A 152 -22.20 5.37 -0.98
C LYS A 152 -21.82 4.14 -1.80
N SER A 153 -20.74 3.45 -1.45
CA SER A 153 -20.27 2.28 -2.15
C SER A 153 -20.96 1.03 -1.61
N GLU A 154 -21.62 0.26 -2.48
CA GLU A 154 -22.12 -1.07 -2.12
C GLU A 154 -20.96 -2.00 -1.73
N ARG A 155 -19.81 -1.86 -2.39
CA ARG A 155 -18.63 -2.72 -2.18
C ARG A 155 -17.87 -2.42 -0.90
N PHE A 156 -17.77 -1.15 -0.53
CA PHE A 156 -16.95 -0.71 0.62
C PHE A 156 -17.79 -0.21 1.80
N HIS A 157 -19.08 -0.53 1.82
CA HIS A 157 -19.99 -0.09 2.87
C HIS A 157 -19.48 -0.47 4.27
N ASP A 158 -18.96 -1.67 4.48
CA ASP A 158 -18.57 -2.08 5.84
C ASP A 158 -17.33 -1.35 6.40
N TYR A 159 -16.66 -0.54 5.59
CA TYR A 159 -15.47 0.23 6.00
C TYR A 159 -15.78 1.62 6.56
N TRP A 160 -17.05 2.09 6.58
CA TRP A 160 -17.40 3.40 7.15
C TRP A 160 -17.64 3.39 8.67
N CYS A 161 -17.85 2.21 9.27
CA CYS A 161 -18.05 1.99 10.70
C CYS A 161 -16.76 2.25 11.49
#